data_AF-A0A344LF76-F1
#
_entry.id   AF-A0A344LF76-F1
#
_cell.length_a   1.000
_cell.length_b   1.000
_cell.length_c   1.000
_cell.angle_alpha   90.00
_cell.angle_beta   90.00
_cell.angle_gamma   90.00
#
_symmetry.space_group_name_H-M   'P 1'
#
loop_
_entity.id
_entity.type
_entity.pdbx_description
1 polymer ?
#
loop_
_entity_poly.entity_id
_entity_poly.type
_entity_poly.pdbx_seq_one_letter_code
_entity_poly.pdbx_strand_id
1 'polypeptide(L)'
;MSRDIEADPEELRHHAKNIQNLQHELSAALGAVTQVTDPDAFGMIGRPLAMICANFIDETTTQLRTAADTTNDHLQKVQTWAERTDDNEESIKALFATIEERK
;
A
#
# COMPACT_ATOMS: atom_id res chain seq x y z
N MET A 1 11.47 15.81 -24.44
CA MET A 1 10.06 15.94 -24.03
C MET A 1 9.88 15.08 -22.79
N SER A 2 9.97 15.69 -21.61
CA SER A 2 9.49 15.04 -20.38
C SER A 2 7.98 14.97 -20.54
N ARG A 3 7.40 13.76 -20.50
CA ARG A 3 5.95 13.63 -20.33
C ARG A 3 5.71 13.94 -18.87
N ASP A 4 5.44 15.20 -18.57
CA ASP A 4 4.99 15.57 -17.25
C ASP A 4 3.65 14.86 -17.07
N ILE A 5 3.65 13.85 -16.19
CA ILE A 5 2.45 13.13 -15.81
C ILE A 5 1.63 14.16 -15.01
N GLU A 6 0.69 14.79 -15.69
CA GLU A 6 -0.34 15.61 -15.06
C GLU A 6 -1.26 14.63 -14.31
N ALA A 7 -0.92 14.36 -13.07
CA ALA A 7 -1.73 13.51 -12.20
C ALA A 7 -2.68 14.38 -11.40
N ASP A 8 -3.97 14.14 -11.61
CA ASP A 8 -5.04 14.78 -10.85
C ASP A 8 -4.91 14.41 -9.36
N PRO A 9 -4.84 15.39 -8.43
CA PRO A 9 -4.85 15.17 -6.99
C PRO A 9 -5.98 14.26 -6.52
N GLU A 10 -7.16 14.33 -7.15
CA GLU A 10 -8.30 13.47 -6.81
C GLU A 10 -8.06 12.01 -7.21
N GLU A 11 -7.51 11.77 -8.40
CA GLU A 11 -7.11 10.43 -8.84
C GLU A 11 -6.02 9.84 -7.94
N LEU A 12 -5.06 10.65 -7.48
CA LEU A 12 -4.02 10.23 -6.54
C LEU A 12 -4.59 9.84 -5.18
N ARG A 13 -5.55 10.62 -4.66
CA ARG A 13 -6.26 10.29 -3.40
C ARG A 13 -7.07 9.01 -3.54
N HIS A 14 -7.76 8.82 -4.66
CA HIS A 14 -8.50 7.59 -4.94
C HIS A 14 -7.56 6.37 -5.03
N HIS A 15 -6.42 6.53 -5.71
CA HIS A 15 -5.41 5.49 -5.79
C HIS A 15 -4.81 5.14 -4.42
N ALA A 16 -4.50 6.14 -3.59
CA ALA A 16 -4.05 5.94 -2.21
C ALA A 16 -5.05 5.11 -1.39
N LYS A 17 -6.36 5.36 -1.54
CA LYS A 17 -7.41 4.56 -0.89
C LYS A 17 -7.40 3.10 -1.34
N ASN A 18 -7.18 2.85 -2.64
CA ASN A 18 -7.09 1.48 -3.16
C ASN A 18 -5.85 0.74 -2.61
N ILE A 19 -4.72 1.43 -2.51
CA ILE A 19 -3.50 0.87 -1.90
C ILE A 19 -3.75 0.56 -0.41
N GLN A 20 -4.46 1.42 0.30
CA GLN A 20 -4.81 1.19 1.71
C GLN A 20 -5.72 -0.05 1.88
N ASN A 21 -6.69 -0.25 1.00
CA ASN A 21 -7.53 -1.46 1.01
C ASN A 21 -6.67 -2.72 0.78
N LEU A 22 -5.76 -2.68 -0.19
CA LEU A 22 -4.84 -3.79 -0.45
C LEU A 22 -3.94 -4.09 0.76
N GLN A 23 -3.45 -3.07 1.45
CA GLN A 23 -2.67 -3.23 2.69
C GLN A 23 -3.48 -3.95 3.78
N HIS A 24 -4.77 -3.64 3.90
CA HIS A 24 -5.65 -4.29 4.86
C HIS A 24 -5.85 -5.78 4.53
N GLU A 25 -6.06 -6.11 3.26
CA GLU A 25 -6.18 -7.51 2.80
C GLU A 25 -4.89 -8.30 3.04
N LEU A 26 -3.73 -7.72 2.75
CA LEU A 26 -2.43 -8.34 3.03
C LEU A 26 -2.21 -8.58 4.53
N SER A 27 -2.63 -7.64 5.38
CA SER A 27 -2.54 -7.78 6.84
C SER A 27 -3.46 -8.89 7.36
N ALA A 28 -4.67 -9.00 6.81
CA ALA A 28 -5.61 -10.07 7.14
C ALA A 28 -5.07 -11.44 6.71
N ALA A 29 -4.48 -11.54 5.51
CA ALA A 29 -3.84 -12.75 5.02
C ALA A 29 -2.68 -13.19 5.92
N LEU A 30 -1.82 -12.24 6.34
CA LEU A 30 -0.72 -12.51 7.26
C LEU A 30 -1.22 -13.02 8.63
N GLY A 31 -2.30 -12.41 9.14
CA GLY A 31 -2.98 -12.87 10.36
C GLY A 31 -3.52 -14.29 10.25
N ALA A 32 -4.13 -14.65 9.12
CA ALA A 32 -4.65 -16.01 8.90
C ALA A 32 -3.51 -17.05 8.81
N VAL A 33 -2.42 -16.71 8.12
CA VAL A 33 -1.25 -17.58 7.96
C VAL A 33 -0.61 -17.93 9.32
N THR A 34 -0.54 -16.97 10.24
CA THR A 34 0.02 -17.21 11.59
C THR A 34 -0.86 -18.09 12.49
N GLN A 35 -2.17 -18.17 12.23
CA GLN A 35 -3.08 -19.06 12.99
C GLN A 35 -2.96 -20.52 12.57
N VAL A 36 -2.62 -20.79 11.30
CA VAL A 36 -2.54 -22.16 10.77
C VAL A 36 -1.16 -22.79 10.93
N THR A 37 -0.17 -22.05 11.43
CA THR A 37 1.19 -22.55 11.69
C THR A 37 1.37 -23.32 12.99
N ASP A 38 0.38 -23.32 13.88
CA ASP A 38 0.51 -24.01 15.15
C ASP A 38 0.68 -25.53 14.93
N PRO A 39 1.85 -26.13 15.25
CA PRO A 39 2.08 -27.56 15.05
C PRO A 39 1.09 -28.42 15.85
N ASP A 40 0.53 -27.89 16.93
CA ASP A 40 -0.46 -28.59 17.76
C ASP A 40 -1.83 -28.65 17.06
N ALA A 41 -2.09 -27.79 16.06
CA ALA A 41 -3.30 -27.86 15.23
C ALA A 41 -3.34 -29.11 14.33
N PHE A 42 -2.19 -29.73 14.05
CA PHE A 42 -2.08 -30.91 13.18
C PHE A 42 -2.13 -32.24 13.97
N GLY A 43 -2.06 -32.21 15.30
CA GLY A 43 -2.01 -33.40 16.14
C GLY A 43 -0.78 -34.29 15.89
N MET A 44 -0.66 -35.40 16.63
CA MET A 44 0.55 -36.24 16.62
C MET A 44 0.84 -36.91 15.26
N ILE A 45 -0.21 -37.28 14.51
CA ILE A 45 -0.12 -37.91 13.18
C ILE A 45 0.16 -36.88 12.08
N GLY A 46 -0.28 -35.63 12.25
CA GLY A 46 -0.08 -34.56 11.27
C GLY A 46 1.25 -33.83 11.37
N ARG A 47 2.13 -34.19 12.32
CA ARG A 47 3.47 -33.57 12.49
C ARG A 47 4.34 -33.54 11.22
N PRO A 48 4.39 -34.59 10.37
CA PRO A 48 5.14 -34.53 9.12
C PRO A 48 4.53 -33.52 8.12
N LEU A 49 3.20 -33.43 8.08
CA LEU A 49 2.48 -32.47 7.25
C LEU A 49 2.72 -31.04 7.74
N ALA A 50 2.72 -30.82 9.06
CA ALA A 50 3.05 -29.54 9.67
C ALA A 50 4.45 -29.04 9.28
N MET A 51 5.44 -29.93 9.16
CA MET A 51 6.80 -29.56 8.74
C MET A 51 6.87 -29.13 7.25
N ILE A 52 6.12 -29.80 6.38
CA ILE A 52 6.03 -29.40 4.96
C ILE A 52 5.31 -28.06 4.85
N CYS A 53 4.15 -27.93 5.52
CA CYS A 53 3.39 -26.69 5.56
C CYS A 53 4.19 -25.54 6.16
N ALA A 54 5.01 -25.77 7.19
CA ALA A 54 5.84 -24.74 7.81
C ALA A 54 6.81 -24.07 6.81
N ASN A 55 7.44 -24.85 5.91
CA ASN A 55 8.30 -24.28 4.88
C ASN A 55 7.52 -23.40 3.88
N PHE A 56 6.36 -23.87 3.43
CA PHE A 56 5.50 -23.07 2.54
C PHE A 56 4.96 -21.82 3.24
N ILE A 57 4.67 -21.92 4.54
CA ILE A 57 4.16 -20.81 5.31
C ILE A 57 5.27 -19.77 5.57
N ASP A 58 6.51 -20.18 5.85
CA ASP A 58 7.62 -19.23 6.04
C ASP A 58 7.89 -18.42 4.76
N GLU A 59 7.89 -19.09 3.60
CA GLU A 59 8.01 -18.43 2.30
C GLU A 59 6.82 -17.49 2.03
N THR A 60 5.59 -17.97 2.22
CA THR A 60 4.38 -17.17 2.04
C THR A 60 4.35 -15.96 2.97
N THR A 61 4.75 -16.14 4.23
CA THR A 61 4.82 -15.05 5.23
C THR A 61 5.85 -14.01 4.82
N THR A 62 7.01 -14.43 4.31
CA THR A 62 8.06 -13.53 3.82
C THR A 62 7.57 -12.71 2.62
N GLN A 63 6.89 -13.36 1.67
CA GLN A 63 6.30 -12.69 0.51
C GLN A 63 5.21 -11.69 0.92
N LEU A 64 4.31 -12.08 1.83
CA LEU A 64 3.26 -11.21 2.35
C LEU A 64 3.83 -10.01 3.12
N ARG A 65 4.88 -10.20 3.93
CA ARG A 65 5.59 -9.09 4.60
C ARG A 65 6.21 -8.13 3.58
N THR A 66 6.93 -8.67 2.60
CA THR A 66 7.54 -7.86 1.54
C THR A 66 6.50 -7.07 0.76
N ALA A 67 5.36 -7.70 0.44
CA ALA A 67 4.24 -7.05 -0.22
C ALA A 67 3.63 -5.94 0.65
N ALA A 68 3.43 -6.19 1.96
CA ALA A 68 2.90 -5.19 2.89
C ALA A 68 3.84 -3.99 3.04
N ASP A 69 5.16 -4.22 3.17
CA ASP A 69 6.17 -3.18 3.29
C ASP A 69 6.24 -2.33 2.01
N THR A 70 6.24 -2.99 0.84
CA THR A 70 6.25 -2.32 -0.46
C THR A 70 4.97 -1.50 -0.68
N THR A 71 3.82 -2.04 -0.27
CA THR A 71 2.52 -1.35 -0.36
C THR A 71 2.50 -0.11 0.53
N ASN A 72 3.07 -0.19 1.73
CA ASN A 72 3.17 0.94 2.66
C ASN A 72 4.09 2.06 2.14
N ASP A 73 5.28 1.69 1.63
CA ASP A 73 6.19 2.63 0.97
C ASP A 73 5.53 3.30 -0.24
N HIS A 74 4.79 2.54 -1.04
CA HIS A 74 4.06 3.09 -2.18
C HIS A 74 2.94 4.05 -1.74
N LEU A 75 2.18 3.72 -0.70
CA LEU A 75 1.15 4.58 -0.13
C LEU A 75 1.72 5.94 0.30
N GLN A 76 2.83 5.92 1.05
CA GLN A 76 3.51 7.14 1.49
C GLN A 76 3.97 8.02 0.32
N LYS A 77 4.51 7.39 -0.74
CA LYS A 77 4.93 8.10 -1.95
C LYS A 77 3.76 8.75 -2.68
N VAL A 78 2.64 8.03 -2.82
CA VAL A 78 1.43 8.56 -3.48
C VAL A 78 0.81 9.70 -2.66
N GLN A 79 0.76 9.58 -1.34
CA GLN A 79 0.29 10.66 -0.46
C GLN A 79 1.18 11.90 -0.57
N THR A 80 2.50 11.72 -0.49
CA THR A 80 3.47 12.82 -0.64
C THR A 80 3.35 13.49 -2.01
N TRP A 81 3.10 12.71 -3.06
CA TRP A 81 2.89 13.26 -4.40
C TRP A 81 1.59 14.07 -4.48
N ALA A 82 0.49 13.55 -3.93
CA ALA A 82 -0.79 14.26 -3.90
C ALA A 82 -0.68 15.60 -3.18
N GLU A 83 -0.03 15.64 -2.01
CA GLU A 83 0.21 16.88 -1.24
C GLU A 83 0.99 17.92 -2.06
N ARG A 84 2.09 17.51 -2.70
CA ARG A 84 2.90 18.41 -3.53
C ARG A 84 2.16 18.94 -4.76
N THR A 85 1.26 18.16 -5.34
CA THR A 85 0.45 18.60 -6.48
C THR A 85 -0.60 19.61 -6.03
N ASP A 86 -1.24 19.38 -4.87
CA ASP A 86 -2.22 20.31 -4.27
C ASP A 86 -1.57 21.67 -3.97
N ASP A 87 -0.39 21.67 -3.32
CA ASP A 87 0.39 22.89 -3.02
C ASP A 87 0.73 23.70 -4.28
N ASN A 88 1.08 23.00 -5.37
CA ASN A 88 1.37 23.64 -6.66
C ASN A 88 0.11 24.25 -7.29
N GLU A 89 -1.02 23.54 -7.24
CA GLU A 89 -2.28 24.02 -7.80
C GLU A 89 -2.79 25.26 -7.05
N GLU A 90 -2.73 25.25 -5.71
CA GLU A 90 -3.07 26.43 -4.88
C GLU A 90 -2.16 27.62 -5.19
N SER A 91 -0.85 27.40 -5.32
CA SER A 91 0.11 28.44 -5.66
C SER A 91 -0.17 29.08 -7.03
N ILE A 92 -0.56 28.26 -8.02
CA ILE A 92 -0.94 28.73 -9.35
C ILE A 92 -2.26 29.53 -9.29
N LYS A 93 -3.28 29.02 -8.58
CA LYS A 93 -4.56 29.72 -8.39
C LYS A 93 -4.37 31.10 -7.74
N ALA A 94 -3.52 31.19 -6.71
CA ALA A 94 -3.22 32.45 -6.02
C ALA A 94 -2.57 33.49 -6.95
N LEU A 95 -1.66 33.05 -7.83
CA LEU A 95 -1.05 33.92 -8.84
C LEU A 95 -2.10 34.47 -9.83
N PHE A 96 -3.01 33.62 -10.30
CA PHE A 96 -4.08 34.05 -11.21
C PHE A 96 -5.05 35.02 -10.54
N ALA A 97 -5.47 34.77 -9.30
CA ALA A 97 -6.32 35.69 -8.54
C ALA A 97 -5.69 37.09 -8.39
N THR A 98 -4.38 37.13 -8.10
CA THR A 98 -3.63 38.41 -7.97
C THR A 98 -3.53 39.18 -9.29
N ILE A 99 -3.55 38.47 -10.44
CA ILE A 99 -3.50 39.10 -11.77
C ILE A 99 -4.87 39.68 -12.15
N GLU A 100 -5.97 39.00 -11.80
CA GLU A 100 -7.33 39.49 -12.05
C GLU A 100 -7.66 40.77 -11.25
N GLU A 101 -7.23 40.87 -10.00
CA GLU A 101 -7.45 42.07 -9.18
C GLU A 101 -6.69 43.33 -9.67
N ARG A 102 -5.72 43.17 -10.58
CA ARG A 102 -4.94 44.27 -11.17
C ARG A 102 -5.44 44.75 -12.54
N LYS A 103 -6.57 44.23 -13.03
CA LYS A 103 -7.28 44.72 -14.21
C LYS A 103 -8.46 45.60 -13.85
#